data_AF-A0A528XRA0-F1
#
_entry.id   AF-A0A528XRA0-F1
#
_cell.length_a   1.000
_cell.length_b   1.000
_cell.length_c   1.000
_cell.angle_alpha   90.00
_cell.angle_beta   90.00
_cell.angle_gamma   90.00
#
_symmetry.space_group_name_H-M   'P 1'
#
loop_
_entity.id
_entity.type
_entity.pdbx_description
1 polymer ?
#
loop_
_entity_poly.entity_id
_entity_poly.type
_entity_poly.pdbx_seq_one_letter_code
_entity_poly.pdbx_strand_id
1 'polypeptide(L)'
;QGLGLGGNLSSTSINLNWQSAQAEGAASVPVESAVGVMLYQMGVGSLVFFGFLASLAVALRRQLIETGDPDFLFGFVGIVTISANAVLQEEAFYSPLALAFCLLLVGVSLGTRWRMAAAARAEAVG
;
A
#
# COMPACT_ATOMS: atom_id res chain seq x y z
N GLN A 1 0.24 -9.41 23.27
CA GLN A 1 0.63 -10.73 22.74
C GLN A 1 1.07 -10.49 21.30
N GLY A 2 2.36 -10.68 20.99
CA GLY A 2 2.99 -10.17 19.78
C GLY A 2 3.60 -11.26 18.90
N LEU A 3 3.70 -10.92 17.61
CA LEU A 3 4.67 -11.38 16.61
C LEU A 3 4.97 -12.89 16.63
N GLY A 4 4.15 -13.69 15.92
CA GLY A 4 4.49 -15.08 15.60
C GLY A 4 3.36 -16.12 15.68
N LEU A 5 2.10 -15.72 15.90
CA LEU A 5 0.95 -16.63 15.90
C LEU A 5 0.13 -16.51 14.61
N GLY A 6 0.73 -16.98 13.51
CA GLY A 6 -0.02 -17.32 12.28
C GLY A 6 0.77 -17.21 10.96
N GLY A 7 2.01 -16.71 11.00
CA GLY A 7 2.96 -16.92 9.91
C GLY A 7 3.21 -18.42 9.65
N ASN A 8 3.65 -18.76 8.42
CA ASN A 8 3.80 -20.10 7.78
C ASN A 8 4.39 -21.29 8.59
N LEU A 9 4.74 -21.13 9.87
CA LEU A 9 5.21 -22.16 10.79
C LEU A 9 4.36 -22.28 12.08
N SER A 10 3.27 -21.53 12.21
CA SER A 10 2.32 -21.68 13.32
C SER A 10 1.49 -22.95 13.13
N SER A 11 1.57 -23.87 14.08
CA SER A 11 0.84 -25.14 14.11
C SER A 11 -0.68 -25.00 14.23
N THR A 12 -1.22 -23.78 14.23
CA THR A 12 -2.67 -23.50 14.32
C THR A 12 -3.39 -23.50 12.97
N SER A 13 -2.67 -23.47 11.83
CA SER A 13 -3.26 -23.54 10.49
C SER A 13 -3.85 -24.91 10.12
N ILE A 14 -3.67 -25.93 10.97
CA ILE A 14 -4.12 -27.31 10.72
C ILE A 14 -5.63 -27.50 10.99
N ASN A 15 -6.33 -26.53 11.59
CA ASN A 15 -7.76 -26.63 11.92
C ASN A 15 -8.67 -25.64 11.18
N LEU A 16 -8.26 -25.08 10.03
CA LEU A 16 -9.18 -24.33 9.19
C LEU A 16 -10.00 -25.29 8.33
N ASN A 17 -11.28 -25.46 8.68
CA ASN A 17 -12.25 -26.17 7.85
C ASN A 17 -12.63 -25.27 6.68
N TRP A 18 -11.89 -25.41 5.59
CA TRP A 18 -12.05 -24.63 4.38
C TRP A 18 -13.42 -24.83 3.74
N GLN A 19 -14.02 -26.01 3.86
CA GLN A 19 -15.37 -26.26 3.35
C GLN A 19 -16.43 -25.42 4.07
N SER A 20 -16.34 -25.26 5.40
CA SER A 20 -17.25 -24.38 6.14
C SER A 20 -16.99 -22.90 5.86
N ALA A 21 -15.73 -22.46 5.79
CA ALA A 21 -15.40 -21.07 5.51
C ALA A 21 -15.84 -20.61 4.10
N GLN A 22 -15.80 -21.54 3.13
CA GLN A 22 -16.24 -21.30 1.76
C GLN A 22 -17.77 -21.34 1.62
N ALA A 23 -18.45 -22.10 2.48
CA ALA A 23 -19.93 -22.14 2.55
C ALA A 23 -20.53 -20.94 3.30
N GLU A 24 -19.86 -20.46 4.36
CA GLU A 24 -20.28 -19.31 5.17
C GLU A 24 -19.82 -17.97 4.58
N GLY A 25 -18.93 -17.99 3.59
CA GLY A 25 -18.34 -16.80 2.98
C GLY A 25 -17.41 -16.02 3.93
N ALA A 26 -17.08 -16.60 5.08
CA ALA A 26 -16.25 -16.00 6.11
C ALA A 26 -15.43 -17.08 6.82
N ALA A 27 -14.14 -16.83 7.03
CA ALA A 27 -13.29 -17.68 7.86
C ALA A 27 -13.43 -17.27 9.34
N SER A 28 -13.49 -18.25 10.24
CA SER A 28 -13.59 -18.05 11.70
C SER A 28 -12.32 -17.44 12.32
N VAL A 29 -11.21 -17.47 11.59
CA VAL A 29 -9.95 -16.79 11.91
C VAL A 29 -9.61 -15.87 10.72
N PRO A 30 -9.28 -14.59 10.95
CA PRO A 30 -8.84 -13.70 9.88
C PRO A 30 -7.63 -14.32 9.18
N VAL A 31 -7.74 -14.55 7.87
CA VAL A 31 -6.54 -14.71 7.04
C VAL A 31 -5.73 -13.42 7.22
N GLU A 32 -4.53 -13.53 7.77
CA GLU A 32 -3.80 -12.40 8.38
C GLU A 32 -3.67 -11.23 7.38
N SER A 33 -4.37 -10.12 7.66
CA SER A 33 -4.48 -8.96 6.77
C SER A 33 -3.69 -7.80 7.37
N ALA A 34 -2.73 -7.22 6.65
CA ALA A 34 -1.97 -6.08 7.16
C ALA A 34 -2.89 -4.89 7.49
N VAL A 35 -3.93 -4.67 6.68
CA VAL A 35 -4.95 -3.66 6.95
C VAL A 35 -5.69 -3.97 8.25
N GLY A 36 -6.10 -5.23 8.44
CA GLY A 36 -6.75 -5.68 9.68
C GLY A 36 -5.86 -5.51 10.91
N VAL A 37 -4.57 -5.88 10.80
CA VAL A 37 -3.58 -5.73 11.86
C VAL A 37 -3.37 -4.26 12.22
N MET A 38 -3.23 -3.38 11.24
CA MET A 38 -3.06 -1.94 11.47
C MET A 38 -4.30 -1.31 12.13
N LEU A 39 -5.51 -1.68 11.68
CA LEU A 39 -6.75 -1.22 12.30
C LEU A 39 -6.88 -1.69 13.74
N TYR A 40 -6.50 -2.94 14.02
CA TYR A 40 -6.55 -3.50 15.37
C TYR A 40 -5.53 -2.87 16.33
N GLN A 41 -4.29 -2.66 15.87
CA GLN A 41 -3.20 -2.16 16.72
C GLN A 41 -3.20 -0.63 16.86
N MET A 42 -3.47 0.11 15.78
CA MET A 42 -3.38 1.57 15.75
C MET A 42 -4.75 2.26 15.79
N GLY A 43 -5.85 1.51 15.62
CA GLY A 43 -7.21 2.07 15.59
C GLY A 43 -7.35 3.16 14.53
N VAL A 44 -7.92 4.30 14.94
CA VAL A 44 -8.10 5.50 14.10
C VAL A 44 -6.76 6.04 13.55
N GLY A 45 -5.64 5.80 14.23
CA GLY A 45 -4.31 6.23 13.76
C GLY A 45 -3.92 5.61 12.41
N SER A 46 -4.43 4.42 12.09
CA SER A 46 -4.21 3.78 10.78
C SER A 46 -4.77 4.58 9.60
N LEU A 47 -5.79 5.42 9.83
CA LEU A 47 -6.39 6.27 8.78
C LEU A 47 -5.41 7.28 8.21
N VAL A 48 -4.43 7.74 9.00
CA VAL A 48 -3.39 8.66 8.53
C VAL A 48 -2.51 7.96 7.48
N PHE A 49 -2.14 6.72 7.73
CA PHE A 49 -1.34 5.93 6.81
C PHE A 49 -2.09 5.60 5.52
N PHE A 50 -3.35 5.15 5.63
CA PHE A 50 -4.18 4.89 4.44
C PHE A 50 -4.49 6.16 3.66
N GLY A 51 -4.76 7.26 4.36
CA GLY A 51 -4.95 8.58 3.75
C GLY A 51 -3.71 9.05 2.99
N PHE A 52 -2.52 8.83 3.56
CA PHE A 52 -1.25 9.10 2.89
C PHE A 52 -1.11 8.30 1.58
N LEU A 53 -1.26 6.97 1.62
CA LEU A 53 -1.20 6.14 0.43
C LEU A 53 -2.26 6.51 -0.62
N ALA A 54 -3.49 6.80 -0.19
CA ALA A 54 -4.56 7.24 -1.08
C ALA A 54 -4.23 8.58 -1.75
N SER A 55 -3.72 9.55 -0.98
CA SER A 55 -3.31 10.86 -1.52
C SER A 55 -2.18 10.74 -2.54
N LEU A 56 -1.22 9.84 -2.31
CA LEU A 56 -0.17 9.54 -3.28
C LEU A 56 -0.74 8.91 -4.55
N ALA A 57 -1.62 7.92 -4.43
CA ALA A 57 -2.26 7.30 -5.59
C ALA A 57 -3.05 8.34 -6.42
N VAL A 58 -3.77 9.25 -5.76
CA VAL A 58 -4.49 10.35 -6.44
C VAL A 58 -3.51 11.32 -7.12
N ALA A 59 -2.42 11.70 -6.45
CA ALA A 59 -1.41 12.59 -7.02
C ALA A 59 -0.72 11.98 -8.26
N LEU A 60 -0.36 10.70 -8.18
CA LEU A 60 0.26 9.95 -9.27
C LEU A 60 -0.70 9.76 -10.45
N ARG A 61 -1.96 9.40 -10.17
CA ARG A 61 -2.99 9.32 -11.22
C ARG A 61 -3.18 10.66 -11.92
N ARG A 62 -3.20 11.77 -11.18
CA ARG A 62 -3.30 13.11 -11.77
C ARG A 62 -2.11 13.42 -12.66
N GLN A 63 -0.89 13.17 -12.19
CA GLN A 63 0.31 13.37 -13.00
C GLN A 63 0.33 12.49 -14.25
N LEU A 64 -0.05 11.21 -14.13
CA LEU A 64 -0.16 10.30 -15.26
C LEU A 64 -1.13 10.83 -16.34
N ILE A 65 -2.29 11.34 -15.93
CA ILE A 65 -3.27 11.90 -16.89
C ILE A 65 -2.73 13.19 -17.54
N GLU A 66 -2.03 14.03 -16.77
CA GLU A 66 -1.48 15.30 -17.25
C GLU A 66 -0.27 15.12 -18.18
N THR A 67 0.60 14.14 -17.93
CA THR A 67 1.89 14.00 -18.64
C THR A 67 1.99 12.78 -19.53
N GLY A 68 1.19 11.74 -19.30
CA GLY A 68 1.33 10.43 -19.96
C GLY A 68 2.61 9.68 -19.59
N ASP A 69 3.32 10.11 -18.56
CA ASP A 69 4.64 9.57 -18.19
C ASP A 69 4.49 8.20 -17.49
N PRO A 70 5.15 7.13 -18.00
CA PRO A 70 5.08 5.80 -17.42
C PRO A 70 5.62 5.70 -15.99
N ASP A 71 6.47 6.62 -15.54
CA ASP A 71 6.96 6.63 -14.15
C ASP A 71 5.81 6.79 -13.15
N PHE A 72 4.83 7.64 -13.47
CA PHE A 72 3.65 7.83 -12.63
C PHE A 72 2.67 6.66 -12.73
N LEU A 73 2.64 5.96 -13.87
CA LEU A 73 1.90 4.70 -14.00
C LEU A 73 2.51 3.62 -13.10
N PHE A 74 3.84 3.46 -13.11
CA PHE A 74 4.54 2.53 -12.23
C PHE A 74 4.22 2.83 -10.76
N GLY A 75 4.37 4.10 -10.34
CA GLY A 75 4.06 4.50 -8.97
C GLY A 75 2.61 4.22 -8.58
N PHE A 76 1.66 4.58 -9.45
CA PHE A 76 0.24 4.35 -9.20
C PHE A 76 -0.09 2.87 -9.05
N VAL A 77 0.33 2.06 -10.02
CA VAL A 77 0.09 0.61 -10.01
C VAL A 77 0.79 -0.05 -8.84
N GLY A 78 2.02 0.33 -8.52
CA GLY A 78 2.79 -0.20 -7.39
C GLY A 78 2.09 0.05 -6.06
N ILE A 79 1.68 1.28 -5.78
CA ILE A 79 0.97 1.63 -4.54
C ILE A 79 -0.37 0.90 -4.45
N VAL A 80 -1.17 0.88 -5.52
CA VAL A 80 -2.49 0.21 -5.52
C VAL A 80 -2.34 -1.29 -5.36
N THR A 81 -1.38 -1.92 -6.03
CA THR A 81 -1.15 -3.37 -5.97
C THR A 81 -0.68 -3.78 -4.57
N ILE A 82 0.28 -3.07 -3.99
CA ILE A 82 0.75 -3.36 -2.62
C ILE A 82 -0.38 -3.16 -1.61
N SER A 83 -1.18 -2.08 -1.77
CA SER A 83 -2.32 -1.81 -0.89
C SER A 83 -3.43 -2.86 -1.01
N ALA A 84 -3.71 -3.34 -2.23
CA ALA A 84 -4.65 -4.43 -2.45
C ALA A 84 -4.14 -5.75 -1.85
N ASN A 85 -2.84 -6.04 -2.01
CA ASN A 85 -2.22 -7.21 -1.40
C ASN A 85 -2.25 -7.15 0.14
N ALA A 86 -2.17 -5.95 0.72
CA ALA A 86 -2.25 -5.74 2.16
C ALA A 86 -3.63 -5.99 2.77
N VAL A 87 -4.69 -6.04 1.96
CA VAL A 87 -5.99 -6.53 2.40
C VAL A 87 -5.94 -8.05 2.64
N LEU A 88 -5.10 -8.77 1.88
CA LEU A 88 -5.06 -10.23 1.82
C LEU A 88 -3.89 -10.85 2.62
N GLN A 89 -2.82 -10.10 2.86
CA GLN A 89 -1.57 -10.60 3.48
C GLN A 89 -1.06 -9.63 4.55
N GLU A 90 -0.59 -10.16 5.67
CA GLU A 90 0.02 -9.41 6.77
C GLU A 90 1.33 -8.74 6.35
N GLU A 91 2.16 -9.45 5.60
CA GLU A 91 3.50 -8.98 5.24
C GLU A 91 3.54 -7.88 4.17
N ALA A 92 2.41 -7.53 3.55
CA ALA A 92 2.40 -6.66 2.38
C ALA A 92 2.86 -5.22 2.68
N PHE A 93 2.48 -4.67 3.85
CA PHE A 93 3.00 -3.37 4.31
C PHE A 93 4.28 -3.51 5.14
N TYR A 94 4.46 -4.65 5.82
CA TYR A 94 5.59 -4.87 6.71
C TYR A 94 6.86 -5.32 5.98
N SER A 95 6.78 -5.75 4.72
CA SER A 95 7.93 -5.93 3.83
C SER A 95 8.53 -4.57 3.49
N PRO A 96 9.58 -4.11 4.20
CA PRO A 96 10.07 -2.74 4.08
C PRO A 96 10.66 -2.53 2.69
N LEU A 97 11.17 -3.59 2.06
CA LEU A 97 11.78 -3.53 0.76
C LEU A 97 10.77 -3.20 -0.35
N ALA A 98 9.55 -3.74 -0.30
CA ALA A 98 8.58 -3.53 -1.38
C ALA A 98 7.96 -2.12 -1.32
N LEU A 99 7.37 -1.76 -0.17
CA LEU A 99 6.70 -0.47 -0.05
C LEU A 99 7.69 0.70 0.04
N ALA A 100 8.77 0.60 0.83
CA ALA A 100 9.69 1.72 0.98
C ALA A 100 10.46 2.01 -0.32
N PHE A 101 10.85 0.98 -1.08
CA PHE A 101 11.47 1.18 -2.39
C PHE A 101 10.49 1.81 -3.39
N CYS A 102 9.23 1.35 -3.41
CA CYS A 102 8.19 1.96 -4.23
C CYS A 102 8.00 3.45 -3.88
N LEU A 103 7.91 3.78 -2.59
CA LEU A 103 7.78 5.17 -2.12
C LEU A 103 9.02 6.03 -2.43
N LEU A 104 10.23 5.45 -2.37
CA LEU A 104 11.46 6.14 -2.76
C LEU A 104 11.41 6.56 -4.23
N LEU A 105 11.07 5.62 -5.14
CA LEU A 105 10.96 5.91 -6.57
C LEU A 105 9.86 6.94 -6.86
N VAL A 106 8.68 6.76 -6.25
CA VAL A 106 7.57 7.73 -6.34
C VAL A 106 8.00 9.13 -5.89
N GLY A 107 8.74 9.22 -4.78
CA GLY A 107 9.26 10.48 -4.26
C GLY A 107 10.24 11.15 -5.22
N VAL A 108 11.14 10.38 -5.84
CA VAL A 108 12.08 10.87 -6.84
C VAL A 108 11.35 11.40 -8.09
N SER A 109 10.37 10.68 -8.62
CA SER A 109 9.61 11.10 -9.81
C SER A 109 8.79 12.37 -9.52
N LEU A 110 8.07 12.43 -8.40
CA LEU A 110 7.31 13.63 -8.00
C LEU A 110 8.22 14.83 -7.74
N GLY A 111 9.33 14.64 -7.01
CA GLY A 111 10.28 15.70 -6.70
C GLY A 111 10.97 16.26 -7.95
N THR A 112 11.33 15.40 -8.90
CA THR A 112 11.90 15.82 -10.20
C THR A 112 10.90 16.66 -10.97
N ARG A 113 9.64 16.22 -11.04
CA ARG A 113 8.59 16.94 -11.75
C ARG A 113 8.31 18.31 -11.15
N TRP A 114 8.25 18.41 -9.83
CA TRP A 114 8.05 19.69 -9.14
C TRP A 114 9.21 20.66 -9.35
N ARG A 115 10.45 20.17 -9.32
CA ARG A 115 11.63 20.98 -9.66
C ARG A 115 11.56 21.52 -11.08
N MET A 116 11.23 20.68 -12.06
CA MET A 116 11.10 21.11 -13.46
C MET A 116 9.95 22.11 -13.64
N ALA A 117 8.81 21.88 -12.99
CA ALA A 117 7.69 22.82 -13.03
C ALA A 117 8.04 24.18 -12.42
N ALA A 118 8.80 24.19 -11.32
CA ALA A 118 9.26 25.42 -10.67
C ALA A 118 10.26 26.20 -11.56
N ALA A 119 11.21 25.50 -12.18
CA ALA A 119 12.17 26.12 -13.10
C ALA A 119 11.48 26.77 -14.32
N ALA A 120 10.55 26.05 -14.97
CA ALA A 120 9.80 26.59 -16.09
C ALA A 120 8.94 27.82 -15.71
N ARG A 121 8.42 27.86 -14.48
CA ARG A 121 7.69 29.03 -13.97
C ARG A 121 8.61 30.23 -13.73
N ALA A 122 9.83 29.99 -13.26
CA ALA A 122 10.80 31.07 -13.05
C ALA A 122 11.24 31.70 -14.37
N GLU A 123 11.46 30.88 -15.41
CA GLU A 123 11.77 31.37 -16.77
C GLU A 123 10.62 32.16 -17.40
N ALA A 124 9.37 31.81 -17.11
CA ALA A 124 8.21 32.53 -17.65
C ALA A 124 7.95 33.91 -17.01
N VAL A 125 8.61 34.21 -15.88
CA VAL A 125 8.42 35.47 -15.12
C VAL A 125 9.63 36.41 -15.28
N GLY A 126 10.78 35.92 -15.73
CA GLY A 126 12.00 36.71 -15.99
C GLY A 126 12.09 37.21 -17.42
#